data_AF-A0AAN7P1W3-F1
#
_entry.id   AF-A0AAN7P1W3-F1
#
_cell.length_a   1.000
_cell.length_b   1.000
_cell.length_c   1.000
_cell.angle_alpha   90.00
_cell.angle_beta   90.00
_cell.angle_gamma   90.00
#
_symmetry.space_group_name_H-M   'P 1'
#
loop_
_entity.id
_entity.type
_entity.pdbx_description
1 polymer ?
#
loop_
_entity_poly.entity_id
_entity_poly.type
_entity_poly.pdbx_seq_one_letter_code
_entity_poly.pdbx_strand_id
1 'polypeptide(L)'
;MKFIICVLSTFTVVSVLCTKFECEEGVPYKENECSECTCMKNRELKCGDNKPCLDPRETLLFNCKVGTKSEKGCNKCECIEDLGTICTNYECKNNQ
;
A
#
# COMPACT_ATOMS: atom_id res chain seq x y z
N MET A 1 19.49 -6.88 52.24
CA MET A 1 18.19 -6.65 51.57
C MET A 1 18.31 -5.44 50.66
N LYS A 2 17.63 -5.50 49.49
CA LYS A 2 17.44 -4.48 48.45
C LYS A 2 18.54 -4.37 47.38
N PHE A 3 18.44 -5.27 46.40
CA PHE A 3 18.91 -5.07 45.03
C PHE A 3 17.97 -4.04 44.37
N ILE A 4 18.46 -2.83 44.11
CA ILE A 4 17.76 -1.87 43.24
C ILE A 4 18.24 -2.16 41.83
N ILE A 5 17.49 -3.02 41.14
CA ILE A 5 17.65 -3.29 39.71
C ILE A 5 17.06 -2.06 38.99
N CYS A 6 17.91 -1.09 38.64
CA CYS A 6 17.55 -0.05 37.69
C CYS A 6 17.46 -0.69 36.30
N VAL A 7 16.28 -1.20 35.96
CA VAL A 7 15.92 -1.58 34.59
C VAL A 7 15.87 -0.30 33.77
N LEU A 8 17.01 0.07 33.18
CA LEU A 8 17.10 1.03 32.09
C LEU A 8 16.42 0.40 30.86
N SER A 9 15.09 0.46 30.85
CA SER A 9 14.27 0.18 29.69
C SER A 9 14.54 1.28 28.67
N THR A 10 15.55 1.08 27.83
CA THR A 10 15.76 1.88 26.63
C THR A 10 14.56 1.65 25.72
N PHE A 11 13.59 2.56 25.80
CA PHE A 11 12.55 2.70 24.78
C PHE A 11 13.27 3.00 23.46
N THR A 12 13.55 1.96 22.68
CA THR A 12 13.89 2.12 21.28
C THR A 12 12.65 2.67 20.60
N VAL A 13 12.63 4.00 20.44
CA VAL A 13 11.63 4.67 19.60
C VAL A 13 11.94 4.20 18.18
N VAL A 14 11.31 3.10 17.77
CA VAL A 14 11.26 2.70 16.38
C VAL A 14 10.43 3.77 15.70
N SER A 15 11.12 4.76 15.13
CA SER A 15 10.52 5.73 14.23
C SER A 15 9.99 4.96 13.04
N VAL A 16 8.72 4.56 13.12
CA VAL A 16 7.95 4.07 11.99
C VAL A 16 7.91 5.23 11.01
N LEU A 17 8.80 5.21 10.02
CA LEU A 17 8.70 6.06 8.85
C LEU A 17 7.36 5.73 8.19
N CYS A 18 6.32 6.50 8.52
CA CYS A 18 5.06 6.48 7.81
C CYS A 18 5.31 7.21 6.48
N THR A 19 6.02 6.55 5.56
CA THR A 19 6.21 7.07 4.21
C THR A 19 4.84 7.08 3.55
N LYS A 20 4.33 8.29 3.31
CA LYS A 20 3.14 8.48 2.47
C LYS A 20 3.42 7.86 1.10
N PHE A 21 2.50 7.06 0.59
CA PHE A 21 2.62 6.52 -0.76
C PHE A 21 2.72 7.67 -1.76
N GLU A 22 3.72 7.61 -2.63
CA GLU A 22 3.91 8.55 -3.75
C GLU A 22 3.95 7.73 -5.04
N CYS A 23 3.05 8.05 -5.97
CA CYS A 23 3.06 7.42 -7.28
C CYS A 23 4.09 8.08 -8.22
N GLU A 24 4.47 7.37 -9.26
CA GLU A 24 5.39 7.84 -10.30
C GLU A 24 4.61 8.23 -11.56
N GLU A 25 4.88 9.42 -12.10
CA GLU A 25 4.24 9.90 -13.34
C GLU A 25 4.60 8.98 -14.52
N GLY A 26 3.60 8.60 -15.31
CA GLY A 26 3.77 7.69 -16.45
C GLY A 26 3.76 6.20 -16.10
N VAL A 27 3.71 5.84 -14.81
CA VAL A 27 3.51 4.44 -14.40
C VAL A 27 2.01 4.12 -14.39
N PRO A 28 1.56 3.03 -15.03
CA PRO A 28 0.18 2.59 -14.95
C PRO A 28 -0.08 1.95 -13.58
N TYR A 29 -1.18 2.32 -12.95
CA TYR A 29 -1.58 1.78 -11.65
C TYR A 29 -2.97 1.16 -11.71
N LYS A 30 -3.22 0.22 -10.79
CA LYS A 30 -4.51 -0.44 -10.61
C LYS A 30 -4.84 -0.55 -9.14
N GLU A 31 -6.02 -0.08 -8.76
CA GLU A 31 -6.60 -0.20 -7.44
C GLU A 31 -7.39 -1.49 -7.33
N ASN A 32 -7.06 -2.30 -6.32
CA ASN A 32 -7.81 -3.49 -5.92
C ASN A 32 -8.14 -4.43 -7.09
N GLU A 33 -7.22 -4.50 -8.06
CA GLU A 33 -7.34 -5.24 -9.33
C GLU A 33 -8.54 -4.86 -10.21
N CYS A 34 -9.23 -3.78 -9.90
CA CYS A 34 -10.53 -3.43 -10.47
C CYS A 34 -10.50 -2.08 -11.19
N SER A 35 -10.04 -1.01 -10.54
CA SER A 35 -10.03 0.35 -11.12
C SER A 35 -8.65 0.73 -11.62
N GLU A 36 -8.59 1.31 -12.82
CA GLU A 36 -7.36 1.92 -13.32
C GLU A 36 -7.09 3.26 -12.63
N CYS A 37 -5.82 3.53 -12.35
CA CYS A 37 -5.39 4.72 -11.68
C CYS A 37 -4.25 5.41 -12.44
N THR A 38 -4.29 6.74 -12.42
CA THR A 38 -3.29 7.60 -13.04
C THR A 38 -2.57 8.40 -11.97
N CYS A 39 -1.25 8.46 -12.07
CA CYS A 39 -0.45 9.35 -11.24
C CYS A 39 -0.45 10.76 -11.81
N MET A 40 -0.89 11.73 -11.00
CA MET A 40 -0.90 13.14 -11.34
C MET A 40 0.47 13.79 -11.07
N LYS A 41 0.72 14.96 -11.68
CA LYS A 41 2.00 15.69 -11.54
C LYS A 41 2.41 16.03 -10.10
N ASN A 42 1.45 16.06 -9.18
CA ASN A 42 1.67 16.28 -7.74
C ASN A 42 1.92 14.97 -6.96
N ARG A 43 2.21 13.85 -7.66
CA ARG A 43 2.36 12.50 -7.08
C ARG A 43 1.11 11.98 -6.37
N GLU A 44 -0.05 12.56 -6.69
CA GLU A 44 -1.35 12.10 -6.21
C GLU A 44 -1.91 11.05 -7.16
N LEU A 45 -2.39 9.95 -6.61
CA LEU A 45 -3.01 8.88 -7.38
C LEU A 45 -4.51 9.19 -7.56
N LYS A 46 -4.98 9.21 -8.80
CA LYS A 46 -6.41 9.31 -9.12
C LYS A 46 -6.88 8.05 -9.81
N CYS A 47 -7.83 7.36 -9.19
CA CYS A 47 -8.48 6.19 -9.75
C CYS A 47 -9.81 6.57 -10.41
N GLY A 48 -10.23 5.81 -11.43
CA GLY A 48 -11.41 6.12 -12.25
C GLY A 48 -12.70 6.39 -11.47
N ASP A 49 -13.56 7.22 -12.05
CA ASP A 49 -14.69 7.88 -11.39
C ASP A 49 -15.79 6.92 -10.86
N ASN A 50 -16.12 7.12 -9.57
CA ASN A 50 -17.45 6.98 -8.96
C ASN A 50 -18.06 5.59 -8.72
N LYS A 51 -17.32 4.50 -8.87
CA LYS A 51 -17.70 3.25 -8.22
C LYS A 51 -16.53 2.76 -7.37
N PRO A 52 -16.67 2.68 -6.03
CA PRO A 52 -15.72 1.91 -5.26
C PRO A 52 -15.66 0.52 -5.86
N CYS A 53 -14.48 -0.09 -5.86
CA CYS A 53 -14.31 -1.50 -6.17
C CYS A 53 -15.05 -2.32 -5.12
N LEU A 54 -16.37 -2.42 -5.29
CA LEU A 54 -17.29 -3.20 -4.48
C LEU A 54 -17.27 -4.62 -5.05
N ASP A 55 -16.41 -5.47 -4.51
CA ASP A 55 -16.60 -6.91 -4.69
C ASP A 55 -17.89 -7.30 -3.93
N PRO A 56 -18.85 -8.00 -4.56
CA PRO A 56 -20.08 -8.47 -3.92
C PRO A 56 -19.87 -9.45 -2.75
N ARG A 57 -18.62 -9.80 -2.41
CA ARG A 57 -18.22 -10.48 -1.18
C ARG A 57 -17.94 -9.53 0.00
N GLU A 58 -18.17 -8.23 -0.16
CA GLU A 58 -18.29 -7.15 0.84
C GLU A 58 -17.65 -7.39 2.22
N THR A 59 -16.40 -7.80 2.25
CA THR A 59 -15.53 -7.54 3.39
C THR A 59 -14.14 -7.24 2.86
N LEU A 60 -13.97 -5.95 2.53
CA LEU A 60 -12.71 -5.24 2.48
C LEU A 60 -11.71 -5.78 1.42
N LEU A 61 -11.74 -5.22 0.20
CA LEU A 61 -10.48 -5.06 -0.54
C LEU A 61 -9.51 -4.10 0.20
N PHE A 62 -10.03 -3.40 1.22
CA PHE A 62 -9.29 -2.74 2.30
C PHE A 62 -8.62 -3.70 3.32
N ASN A 63 -8.68 -5.04 3.16
CA ASN A 63 -8.09 -6.01 4.10
C ASN A 63 -6.57 -6.16 3.96
N CYS A 64 -5.90 -5.22 3.33
CA CYS A 64 -4.46 -5.17 3.38
C CYS A 64 -4.04 -4.37 4.63
N LYS A 65 -2.92 -4.76 5.25
CA LYS A 65 -2.36 -3.98 6.34
C LYS A 65 -1.67 -2.75 5.73
N VAL A 66 -2.16 -1.55 6.03
CA VAL A 66 -1.61 -0.28 5.53
C VAL A 66 -0.08 -0.24 5.67
N GLY A 67 0.59 0.20 4.60
CA GLY A 67 2.05 0.25 4.48
C GLY A 67 2.71 -1.09 4.12
N THR A 68 1.94 -2.18 4.04
CA THR A 68 2.46 -3.46 3.54
C THR A 68 2.74 -3.36 2.05
N LYS A 69 3.91 -3.85 1.64
CA LYS A 69 4.32 -3.96 0.25
C LYS A 69 4.34 -5.43 -0.15
N SER A 70 3.87 -5.73 -1.36
CA SER A 70 3.85 -7.07 -1.92
C SER A 70 4.13 -7.01 -3.43
N GLU A 71 4.27 -8.17 -4.05
CA GLU A 71 4.46 -8.27 -5.50
C GLU A 71 3.43 -9.24 -6.08
N LYS A 72 2.89 -8.89 -7.25
CA LYS A 72 2.00 -9.75 -8.04
C LYS A 72 2.58 -9.90 -9.45
N GLY A 73 3.26 -11.02 -9.68
CA GLY A 73 4.07 -11.20 -10.88
C GLY A 73 5.19 -10.16 -10.91
N CYS A 74 5.24 -9.35 -11.98
CA CYS A 74 6.17 -8.24 -12.12
C CYS A 74 5.70 -6.92 -11.47
N ASN A 75 4.46 -6.89 -10.98
CA ASN A 75 3.85 -5.67 -10.45
C ASN A 75 4.13 -5.50 -8.97
N LYS A 76 4.47 -4.26 -8.58
CA LYS A 76 4.66 -3.88 -7.18
C LYS A 76 3.36 -3.37 -6.62
N CYS A 77 2.99 -3.85 -5.44
CA CYS A 77 1.76 -3.50 -4.76
C CYS A 77 2.05 -2.90 -3.39
N GLU A 78 1.25 -1.91 -3.00
CA GLU A 78 1.30 -1.30 -1.67
C GLU A 78 -0.12 -1.08 -1.15
N CYS A 79 -0.30 -1.36 0.13
CA CYS A 79 -1.55 -1.08 0.81
C CYS A 79 -1.59 0.38 1.30
N ILE A 80 -2.52 1.15 0.78
CA ILE A 80 -2.70 2.56 1.10
C ILE A 80 -3.98 2.74 1.90
N GLU A 81 -3.91 3.60 2.91
CA GLU A 81 -5.07 4.07 3.67
C GLU A 81 -6.16 4.61 2.72
N ASP A 82 -7.41 4.28 3.01
CA ASP A 82 -8.62 4.69 2.25
C ASP A 82 -8.73 4.24 0.77
N LEU A 83 -7.69 3.63 0.20
CA LEU A 83 -7.69 3.11 -1.18
C LEU A 83 -7.54 1.58 -1.24
N GLY A 84 -6.97 0.95 -0.21
CA GLY A 84 -6.68 -0.48 -0.22
C GLY A 84 -5.41 -0.81 -1.00
N THR A 85 -5.39 -1.90 -1.76
CA THR A 85 -4.17 -2.36 -2.45
C THR A 85 -4.03 -1.64 -3.79
N ILE A 86 -2.97 -0.85 -3.95
CA ILE A 86 -2.58 -0.26 -5.24
C ILE A 86 -1.41 -1.04 -5.81
N CYS A 87 -1.53 -1.54 -7.03
CA CYS A 87 -0.45 -2.18 -7.76
C CYS A 87 -0.04 -1.35 -8.98
N THR A 88 1.22 -1.43 -9.40
CA THR A 88 1.57 -1.13 -10.79
C THR A 88 0.81 -2.07 -11.72
N ASN A 89 0.57 -1.66 -12.96
CA ASN A 89 -0.26 -2.41 -13.91
C ASN A 89 0.48 -2.65 -15.23
N TYR A 90 1.66 -3.26 -15.14
CA TYR A 90 2.40 -3.74 -16.29
C TYR A 90 1.87 -5.10 -16.75
N GLU A 91 1.89 -5.32 -18.06
CA GLU A 91 1.75 -6.66 -18.64
C GLU A 91 2.98 -7.49 -18.29
N CYS A 92 2.82 -8.38 -17.32
CA CYS A 92 3.89 -9.28 -16.93
C CYS A 92 4.04 -10.37 -17.99
N LYS A 93 5.20 -10.41 -18.66
CA LYS A 93 5.56 -11.55 -19.48
C LYS A 93 5.76 -12.75 -18.55
N ASN A 94 4.88 -13.74 -18.64
CA ASN A 94 5.10 -15.03 -18.01
C ASN A 94 6.34 -15.64 -18.68
N ASN A 95 7.49 -15.62 -18.00
CA ASN A 95 8.51 -16.60 -18.34
C ASN A 95 7.96 -17.94 -17.87
N GLN A 96 7.67 -18.80 -18.85
CA GLN A 96 7.22 -20.20 -18.69
C GLN A 96 8.10 -20.98 -17.73
#